data_AF-A0A345HC77-F1
#
_entry.id   AF-A0A345HC77-F1
#
_cell.length_a   1.000
_cell.length_b   1.000
_cell.length_c   1.000
_cell.angle_alpha   90.00
_cell.angle_beta   90.00
_cell.angle_gamma   90.00
#
_symmetry.space_group_name_H-M   'P 1'
#
loop_
_entity.id
_entity.type
_entity.pdbx_description
1 polymer ?
#
loop_
_entity_poly.entity_id
_entity_poly.type
_entity_poly.pdbx_seq_one_letter_code
_entity_poly.pdbx_strand_id
1 'polypeptide(L)'
;MNKYKCFYCSENYIKNTEHVFPDGLGGQNIYMSCVCEKCNHDFSKLEGELYRKGIANLMRSVAGISSKKKHSRNYFKAQTLLSFDELNKIVYEVNQYDDFKIELKPQIIEIGLKFHIEGTLKEDIYQLTDKVKKWKKNNLKMILKFPEKDDDCTSYVQFQIKENLISSETLKSSSRINKAVILDVLDSHELSPYLKPRIFLDNEKNLIIRAISVVDAVRFLKKFLIFTSRPVNINSYSKIVNDNGIVYVGFNFDLLKAERAMAKIILNCLLHYFPNSINFNFDKFKSFVKNGETHVIGEIERKDDLIDSLEDTHNIFFHQYGDNLKVRLSLFNGGVCYSFIMEDVNILDNMDYKRLIIDFKKKENKIQDKNAFLMSFNK
;
A
#
# COMPACT_ATOMS: atom_id res chain seq x y z
N MET A 1 -10.59 20.30 33.78
CA MET A 1 -10.12 19.45 32.66
C MET A 1 -8.62 19.65 32.52
N ASN A 2 -7.82 18.58 32.61
CA ASN A 2 -6.37 18.67 32.40
C ASN A 2 -6.11 18.98 30.92
N LYS A 3 -5.38 20.07 30.65
CA LYS A 3 -4.89 20.40 29.31
C LYS A 3 -3.54 19.71 29.13
N TYR A 4 -3.44 18.85 28.12
CA TYR A 4 -2.17 18.27 27.68
C TYR A 4 -1.53 19.17 26.64
N LYS A 5 -0.19 19.15 26.55
CA LYS A 5 0.55 19.84 25.49
C LYS A 5 1.03 18.83 24.45
N CYS A 6 0.77 19.09 23.17
CA CYS A 6 1.21 18.22 22.09
C CYS A 6 2.72 18.30 21.88
N PHE A 7 3.40 17.16 21.82
CA PHE A 7 4.84 17.06 21.57
C PHE A 7 5.24 17.61 20.19
N TYR A 8 4.41 17.42 19.17
CA TYR A 8 4.73 17.76 17.78
C TYR A 8 4.40 19.21 17.37
N CYS A 9 3.35 19.80 17.94
CA CYS A 9 2.92 21.16 17.59
C CYS A 9 2.86 22.13 18.77
N SER A 10 3.11 21.67 20.00
CA SER A 10 3.00 22.47 21.23
C SER A 10 1.60 23.03 21.54
N GLU A 11 0.57 22.70 20.74
CA GLU A 11 -0.82 23.10 21.01
C GLU A 11 -1.40 22.33 22.21
N ASN A 12 -2.32 22.97 22.94
CA ASN A 12 -3.03 22.35 24.05
C ASN A 12 -4.24 21.53 23.56
N TYR A 13 -4.50 20.38 24.18
CA TYR A 13 -5.61 19.50 23.80
C TYR A 13 -6.14 18.70 25.01
N ILE A 14 -7.28 18.02 24.83
CA ILE A 14 -8.07 17.45 25.95
C ILE A 14 -8.19 15.92 25.87
N LYS A 15 -7.98 15.31 24.69
CA LYS A 15 -8.20 13.87 24.47
C LYS A 15 -7.03 13.20 23.76
N ASN A 16 -6.59 12.08 24.30
CA ASN A 16 -5.59 11.20 23.71
C ASN A 16 -6.26 10.25 22.71
N THR A 17 -5.76 10.22 21.47
CA THR A 17 -6.31 9.38 20.39
C THR A 17 -5.24 8.63 19.61
N GLU A 18 -3.96 8.95 19.84
CA GLU A 18 -2.82 8.41 19.12
C GLU A 18 -2.31 7.14 19.81
N HIS A 19 -1.99 6.10 19.04
CA HIS A 19 -1.43 4.86 19.58
C HIS A 19 0.09 4.98 19.80
N VAL A 20 0.61 4.28 20.81
CA VAL A 20 2.08 4.16 21.02
C VAL A 20 2.71 3.45 19.83
N PHE A 21 2.16 2.30 19.48
CA PHE A 21 2.47 1.56 18.27
C PHE A 21 1.18 1.35 17.46
N PRO A 22 1.17 1.53 16.13
CA PRO A 22 -0.08 1.52 15.36
C PRO A 22 -0.85 0.20 15.48
N ASP A 23 -2.14 0.27 15.81
CA ASP A 23 -3.03 -0.92 15.80
C ASP A 23 -3.16 -1.53 14.40
N GLY A 24 -3.00 -0.71 13.35
CA GLY A 24 -2.91 -1.17 11.96
C GLY A 24 -1.70 -2.05 11.64
N LEU A 25 -0.75 -2.16 12.57
CA LEU A 25 0.40 -3.07 12.56
C LEU A 25 0.33 -4.05 13.76
N GLY A 26 -0.84 -4.27 14.36
CA GLY A 26 -0.98 -5.24 15.46
C GLY A 26 -0.41 -4.78 16.80
N GLY A 27 -0.17 -3.48 16.98
CA GLY A 27 0.20 -2.92 18.28
C GLY A 27 -0.89 -3.14 19.34
N GLN A 28 -0.46 -3.24 20.60
CA GLN A 28 -1.37 -3.20 21.75
C GLN A 28 -2.17 -1.89 21.78
N ASN A 29 -3.40 -1.94 22.31
CA ASN A 29 -4.28 -0.75 22.41
C ASN A 29 -3.84 0.22 23.54
N ILE A 30 -2.62 0.75 23.41
CA ILE A 30 -2.01 1.73 24.33
C ILE A 30 -1.96 3.08 23.61
N TYR A 31 -2.37 4.15 24.30
CA TYR A 31 -2.43 5.49 23.74
C TYR A 31 -1.34 6.41 24.30
N MET A 32 -0.83 7.29 23.46
CA MET A 32 0.07 8.39 23.81
C MET A 32 -0.69 9.48 24.57
N SER A 33 -0.05 10.08 25.58
CA SER A 33 -0.57 11.24 26.31
C SER A 33 0.01 12.58 25.87
N CYS A 34 0.67 12.63 24.71
CA CYS A 34 1.38 13.81 24.22
C CYS A 34 1.14 14.13 22.72
N VAL A 35 0.04 13.67 22.11
CA VAL A 35 -0.26 13.94 20.69
C VAL A 35 -1.69 14.43 20.54
N CYS A 36 -1.88 15.61 19.92
CA CYS A 36 -3.19 16.16 19.66
C CYS A 36 -3.87 15.51 18.45
N GLU A 37 -5.20 15.67 18.36
CA GLU A 37 -6.03 15.11 17.30
C GLU A 37 -5.63 15.57 15.89
N LYS A 38 -5.22 16.84 15.73
CA LYS A 38 -4.75 17.39 14.46
C LYS A 38 -3.51 16.67 13.96
N CYS A 39 -2.49 16.50 14.81
CA CYS A 39 -1.28 15.76 14.45
C CYS A 39 -1.57 14.29 14.15
N ASN A 40 -2.42 13.63 14.96
CA ASN A 40 -2.84 12.25 14.72
C ASN A 40 -3.53 12.09 13.33
N HIS A 41 -4.41 13.03 12.97
CA HIS A 41 -5.04 13.02 11.64
C HIS A 41 -4.02 13.12 10.50
N ASP A 42 -3.00 13.97 10.65
CA ASP A 42 -1.91 14.07 9.67
C ASP A 42 -1.06 12.79 9.62
N PHE A 43 -0.76 12.18 10.77
CA PHE A 43 -0.01 10.93 10.86
C PHE A 43 -0.74 9.76 10.21
N SER A 44 -2.07 9.72 10.30
CA SER A 44 -2.90 8.70 9.61
C SER A 44 -2.67 8.66 8.09
N LYS A 45 -2.28 9.80 7.48
CA LYS A 45 -1.92 9.87 6.05
C LYS A 45 -0.55 9.23 5.80
N LEU A 46 0.45 9.53 6.64
CA LEU A 46 1.80 8.95 6.57
C LEU A 46 1.80 7.44 6.78
N GLU A 47 1.11 7.00 7.84
CA GLU A 47 0.93 5.59 8.15
C GLU A 47 0.24 4.82 7.03
N GLY A 48 -0.64 5.50 6.28
CA GLY A 48 -1.22 4.95 5.07
C GLY A 48 -0.22 4.64 3.98
N GLU A 49 0.78 5.49 3.78
CA GLU A 49 1.86 5.22 2.83
C GLU A 49 2.67 4.00 3.25
N LEU A 50 3.02 3.89 4.54
CA LEU A 50 3.81 2.76 5.07
C LEU A 50 3.08 1.42 4.93
N TYR A 51 1.91 1.28 5.54
CA TYR A 51 1.28 -0.04 5.71
C TYR A 51 0.01 -0.25 4.89
N ARG A 52 -0.47 0.72 4.10
CA ARG A 52 -1.55 0.46 3.12
C ARG A 52 -1.03 0.43 1.68
N LYS A 53 -0.01 1.22 1.36
CA LYS A 53 0.54 1.30 0.00
C LYS A 53 1.94 0.70 -0.13
N GLY A 54 2.75 0.73 0.92
CA GLY A 54 4.12 0.24 0.92
C GLY A 54 4.25 -1.26 1.13
N ILE A 55 5.50 -1.73 1.13
CA ILE A 55 5.89 -3.14 1.24
C ILE A 55 5.38 -3.77 2.55
N ALA A 56 5.28 -2.99 3.63
CA ALA A 56 4.74 -3.47 4.90
C ALA A 56 3.29 -3.97 4.77
N ASN A 57 2.52 -3.52 3.78
CA ASN A 57 1.17 -4.04 3.53
C ASN A 57 1.17 -5.50 3.06
N LEU A 58 2.21 -5.94 2.32
CA LEU A 58 2.38 -7.34 1.93
C LEU A 58 2.54 -8.20 3.16
N MET A 59 3.54 -7.93 3.97
CA MET A 59 3.81 -8.69 5.20
C MET A 59 2.61 -8.65 6.15
N ARG A 60 1.92 -7.50 6.24
CA ARG A 60 0.68 -7.39 7.03
C ARG A 60 -0.43 -8.32 6.56
N SER A 61 -0.64 -8.40 5.25
CA SER A 61 -1.69 -9.23 4.64
C SER A 61 -1.41 -10.70 4.93
N VAL A 62 -0.14 -11.11 4.78
CA VAL A 62 0.35 -12.46 5.10
C VAL A 62 0.20 -12.80 6.57
N ALA A 63 0.50 -11.85 7.45
CA ALA A 63 0.32 -12.01 8.89
C ALA A 63 -1.16 -12.02 9.31
N GLY A 64 -2.11 -11.72 8.42
CA GLY A 64 -3.55 -11.69 8.73
C GLY A 64 -3.96 -10.56 9.68
N ILE A 65 -3.16 -9.50 9.79
CA ILE A 65 -3.46 -8.37 10.69
C ILE A 65 -4.50 -7.46 10.02
N SER A 66 -5.69 -7.36 10.61
CA SER A 66 -6.75 -6.45 10.15
C SER A 66 -7.25 -5.56 11.29
N SER A 67 -7.40 -4.26 11.02
CA SER A 67 -7.75 -3.28 12.05
C SER A 67 -9.24 -3.22 12.38
N LYS A 68 -10.17 -3.61 11.48
CA LYS A 68 -11.62 -3.60 11.77
C LYS A 68 -12.43 -4.61 10.93
N LYS A 69 -13.37 -5.30 11.62
CA LYS A 69 -14.47 -6.21 11.20
C LYS A 69 -14.10 -7.40 10.30
N LYS A 70 -14.42 -8.60 10.81
CA LYS A 70 -14.39 -9.96 10.21
C LYS A 70 -15.17 -10.15 8.89
N HIS A 71 -15.50 -9.11 8.14
CA HIS A 71 -16.34 -9.25 6.94
C HIS A 71 -15.57 -8.97 5.65
N SER A 72 -15.72 -9.92 4.72
CA SER A 72 -15.07 -10.07 3.42
C SER A 72 -13.60 -10.51 3.51
N ARG A 73 -13.25 -11.50 2.68
CA ARG A 73 -11.87 -12.01 2.53
C ARG A 73 -10.92 -10.81 2.43
N ASN A 74 -9.90 -10.73 3.28
CA ASN A 74 -8.94 -9.66 3.13
C ASN A 74 -8.15 -9.95 1.85
N TYR A 75 -8.22 -9.02 0.90
CA TYR A 75 -7.44 -9.10 -0.31
C TYR A 75 -6.07 -8.50 -0.04
N PHE A 76 -5.04 -9.12 -0.59
CA PHE A 76 -3.78 -8.43 -0.76
C PHE A 76 -4.02 -7.20 -1.67
N LYS A 77 -3.69 -6.02 -1.17
CA LYS A 77 -3.85 -4.75 -1.89
C LYS A 77 -2.49 -4.24 -2.33
N ALA A 78 -2.07 -4.63 -3.52
CA ALA A 78 -1.05 -3.93 -4.28
C ALA A 78 -1.69 -3.24 -5.50
N GLN A 79 -1.06 -2.18 -5.98
CA GLN A 79 -1.53 -1.48 -7.18
C GLN A 79 -1.45 -2.41 -8.40
N THR A 80 -0.35 -3.17 -8.48
CA THR A 80 -0.10 -4.11 -9.57
C THR A 80 0.07 -5.50 -9.00
N LEU A 81 -0.72 -6.43 -9.51
CA LEU A 81 -0.70 -7.85 -9.18
C LEU A 81 -0.84 -8.64 -10.46
N LEU A 82 0.26 -9.24 -10.89
CA LEU A 82 0.34 -9.91 -12.18
C LEU A 82 0.83 -11.34 -12.04
N SER A 83 0.32 -12.22 -12.89
CA SER A 83 0.88 -13.54 -13.15
C SER A 83 1.36 -13.59 -14.60
N PHE A 84 2.43 -14.33 -14.86
CA PHE A 84 3.03 -14.43 -16.18
C PHE A 84 3.03 -15.88 -16.67
N ASP A 85 2.28 -16.12 -17.73
CA ASP A 85 2.37 -17.37 -18.49
C ASP A 85 3.59 -17.30 -19.40
N GLU A 86 4.69 -17.90 -18.95
CA GLU A 86 5.96 -17.90 -19.67
C GLU A 86 5.91 -18.63 -21.01
N LEU A 87 5.04 -19.65 -21.14
CA LEU A 87 4.92 -20.45 -22.36
C LEU A 87 4.26 -19.63 -23.47
N ASN A 88 3.12 -19.01 -23.14
CA ASN A 88 2.35 -18.23 -24.11
C ASN A 88 2.73 -16.74 -24.15
N LYS A 89 3.62 -16.31 -23.24
CA LYS A 89 4.04 -14.92 -23.03
C LYS A 89 2.86 -13.98 -22.75
N ILE A 90 1.95 -14.42 -21.87
CA ILE A 90 0.73 -13.66 -21.51
C ILE A 90 0.81 -13.21 -20.06
N VAL A 91 0.49 -11.94 -19.82
CA VAL A 91 0.43 -11.36 -18.48
C VAL A 91 -1.03 -11.18 -18.06
N TYR A 92 -1.40 -11.78 -16.94
CA TYR A 92 -2.74 -11.76 -16.38
C TYR A 92 -2.83 -10.87 -15.12
N GLU A 93 -3.94 -10.14 -15.00
CA GLU A 93 -4.33 -9.51 -13.74
C GLU A 93 -4.79 -10.58 -12.73
N VAL A 94 -4.27 -10.52 -11.50
CA VAL A 94 -4.64 -11.47 -10.45
C VAL A 94 -5.07 -10.77 -9.16
N ASN A 95 -5.84 -11.50 -8.37
CA ASN A 95 -6.10 -11.26 -6.96
C ASN A 95 -5.25 -12.21 -6.14
N GLN A 96 -4.92 -11.81 -4.91
CA GLN A 96 -4.31 -12.67 -3.92
C GLN A 96 -5.06 -12.55 -2.59
N TYR A 97 -5.29 -13.70 -1.94
CA TYR A 97 -5.95 -13.81 -0.64
C TYR A 97 -4.94 -14.04 0.49
N ASP A 98 -5.44 -13.99 1.73
CA ASP A 98 -4.65 -14.14 2.97
C ASP A 98 -3.78 -15.42 3.03
N ASP A 99 -4.15 -16.47 2.29
CA ASP A 99 -3.41 -17.74 2.16
C ASP A 99 -2.47 -17.77 0.93
N PHE A 100 -2.15 -16.61 0.36
CA PHE A 100 -1.45 -16.45 -0.92
C PHE A 100 -2.15 -17.11 -2.11
N LYS A 101 -3.39 -17.57 -1.96
CA LYS A 101 -4.13 -18.15 -3.08
C LYS A 101 -4.33 -17.09 -4.16
N ILE A 102 -3.94 -17.45 -5.38
CA ILE A 102 -4.04 -16.59 -6.55
C ILE A 102 -5.34 -16.91 -7.27
N GLU A 103 -6.10 -15.89 -7.62
CA GLU A 103 -7.26 -16.02 -8.51
C GLU A 103 -7.14 -15.01 -9.65
N LEU A 104 -7.49 -15.42 -10.87
CA LEU A 104 -7.56 -14.48 -11.99
C LEU A 104 -8.66 -13.46 -11.73
N LYS A 105 -8.29 -12.18 -11.86
CA LYS A 105 -9.29 -11.12 -11.99
C LYS A 105 -10.08 -11.33 -13.28
N PRO A 106 -11.39 -11.01 -13.28
CA PRO A 106 -12.14 -10.99 -14.52
C PRO A 106 -11.50 -9.95 -15.45
N GLN A 107 -11.09 -10.35 -16.64
CA GLN A 107 -10.42 -9.46 -17.58
C GLN A 107 -10.72 -9.82 -19.04
N ILE A 108 -10.71 -8.80 -19.91
CA ILE A 108 -10.81 -8.93 -21.36
C ILE A 108 -9.48 -8.52 -21.97
N ILE A 109 -8.82 -9.43 -22.68
CA ILE A 109 -7.50 -9.25 -23.27
C ILE A 109 -7.51 -9.61 -24.76
N GLU A 110 -6.68 -8.93 -25.57
CA GLU A 110 -6.43 -9.30 -26.97
C GLU A 110 -5.21 -10.24 -27.03
N ILE A 111 -5.42 -11.49 -27.43
CA ILE A 111 -4.36 -12.49 -27.64
C ILE A 111 -4.37 -12.86 -29.12
N GLY A 112 -3.23 -12.67 -29.78
CA GLY A 112 -3.17 -12.70 -31.24
C GLY A 112 -4.05 -11.61 -31.85
N LEU A 113 -5.10 -12.02 -32.57
CA LEU A 113 -6.08 -11.11 -33.21
C LEU A 113 -7.51 -11.32 -32.67
N LYS A 114 -7.65 -11.98 -31.52
CA LYS A 114 -8.96 -12.30 -30.92
C LYS A 114 -9.02 -11.76 -29.49
N PHE A 115 -10.22 -11.36 -29.09
CA PHE A 115 -10.51 -11.02 -27.71
C PHE A 115 -10.89 -12.28 -26.94
N HIS A 116 -10.39 -12.36 -25.71
CA HIS A 116 -10.66 -13.42 -24.76
C HIS A 116 -11.16 -12.82 -23.45
N ILE A 117 -11.93 -13.61 -22.70
CA ILE A 117 -12.38 -13.24 -21.36
C ILE A 117 -11.89 -14.29 -20.38
N GLU A 118 -11.13 -13.84 -19.39
CA GLU A 118 -10.55 -14.68 -18.36
C GLU A 118 -11.12 -14.30 -17.00
N GLY A 119 -11.05 -15.23 -16.06
CA GLY A 119 -11.44 -15.03 -14.67
C GLY A 119 -11.66 -16.36 -13.97
N THR A 120 -11.34 -16.44 -12.69
CA THR A 120 -11.54 -17.68 -11.92
C THR A 120 -13.01 -17.87 -11.53
N LEU A 121 -13.70 -16.79 -11.15
CA LEU A 121 -15.08 -16.82 -10.66
C LEU A 121 -16.06 -16.38 -11.76
N LYS A 122 -17.08 -17.20 -12.02
CA LYS A 122 -18.10 -16.93 -13.05
C LYS A 122 -18.92 -15.67 -12.74
N GLU A 123 -19.20 -15.44 -11.46
CA GLU A 123 -19.95 -14.29 -10.98
C GLU A 123 -19.21 -12.97 -11.27
N ASP A 124 -17.88 -12.99 -11.20
CA ASP A 124 -17.02 -11.83 -11.47
C ASP A 124 -16.88 -11.57 -12.97
N ILE A 125 -16.80 -12.64 -13.79
CA ILE A 125 -16.88 -12.54 -15.25
C ILE A 125 -18.22 -11.93 -15.68
N TYR A 126 -19.33 -12.35 -15.05
CA TYR A 126 -20.65 -11.79 -15.31
C TYR A 126 -20.72 -10.31 -14.95
N GLN A 127 -20.20 -9.93 -13.77
CA GLN A 127 -20.13 -8.52 -13.34
C GLN A 127 -19.30 -7.67 -14.32
N LEU A 128 -18.14 -8.17 -14.77
CA LEU A 128 -17.33 -7.46 -15.77
C LEU A 128 -18.11 -7.26 -17.07
N THR A 129 -18.71 -8.33 -17.58
CA THR A 129 -19.48 -8.31 -18.83
C THR A 129 -20.65 -7.33 -18.76
N ASP A 130 -21.40 -7.32 -17.64
CA ASP A 130 -22.48 -6.38 -17.41
C ASP A 130 -21.99 -4.92 -17.35
N LYS A 131 -20.88 -4.67 -16.64
CA LYS A 131 -20.28 -3.33 -16.58
C LYS A 131 -19.80 -2.84 -17.94
N VAL A 132 -19.16 -3.69 -18.73
CA VAL A 132 -18.72 -3.36 -20.10
C VAL A 132 -19.94 -3.07 -21.00
N LYS A 133 -21.00 -3.88 -20.94
CA LYS A 133 -22.25 -3.63 -21.68
C LYS A 133 -22.87 -2.28 -21.30
N LYS A 134 -22.95 -1.98 -20.00
CA LYS A 134 -23.46 -0.70 -19.49
C LYS A 134 -22.59 0.48 -19.93
N TRP A 135 -21.27 0.36 -19.86
CA TRP A 135 -20.34 1.38 -20.34
C TRP A 135 -20.56 1.68 -21.83
N LYS A 136 -20.64 0.63 -22.66
CA LYS A 136 -20.91 0.74 -24.10
C LYS A 136 -22.23 1.42 -24.44
N LYS A 137 -23.29 1.13 -23.68
CA LYS A 137 -24.62 1.70 -23.90
C LYS A 137 -24.74 3.15 -23.43
N ASN A 138 -24.03 3.52 -22.36
CA ASN A 138 -24.34 4.75 -21.62
C ASN A 138 -23.46 5.94 -22.02
N ASN A 139 -22.14 5.80 -21.99
CA ASN A 139 -21.26 6.98 -22.10
C ASN A 139 -20.08 6.81 -23.07
N LEU A 140 -19.56 5.59 -23.28
CA LEU A 140 -18.36 5.37 -24.10
C LEU A 140 -17.21 6.35 -23.75
N LYS A 141 -17.01 6.59 -22.45
CA LYS A 141 -15.95 7.47 -21.94
C LYS A 141 -14.83 6.66 -21.30
N MET A 142 -13.59 7.07 -21.53
CA MET A 142 -12.41 6.58 -20.81
C MET A 142 -11.75 7.74 -20.06
N ILE A 143 -11.68 7.68 -18.73
CA ILE A 143 -11.03 8.70 -17.90
C ILE A 143 -9.51 8.52 -18.01
N LEU A 144 -8.79 9.60 -18.33
CA LEU A 144 -7.33 9.61 -18.42
C LEU A 144 -6.67 9.92 -17.10
N LYS A 145 -7.23 10.89 -16.37
CA LYS A 145 -6.73 11.36 -15.09
C LYS A 145 -7.88 11.98 -14.31
N PHE A 146 -8.02 11.59 -13.04
CA PHE A 146 -8.90 12.28 -12.11
C PHE A 146 -8.23 13.59 -11.63
N PRO A 147 -9.02 14.64 -11.38
CA PRO A 147 -8.49 15.89 -10.84
C PRO A 147 -7.80 15.66 -9.49
N GLU A 148 -6.67 16.34 -9.27
CA GLU A 148 -5.95 16.28 -7.99
C GLU A 148 -6.50 17.29 -6.97
N LYS A 149 -7.19 18.33 -7.45
CA LYS A 149 -7.87 19.35 -6.65
C LYS A 149 -9.35 19.44 -7.06
N ASP A 150 -10.21 19.83 -6.14
CA ASP A 150 -11.66 19.89 -6.39
C ASP A 150 -12.05 20.85 -7.54
N ASP A 151 -11.21 21.84 -7.84
CA ASP A 151 -11.42 22.81 -8.93
C ASP A 151 -10.89 22.34 -10.31
N ASP A 152 -10.19 21.21 -10.37
CA ASP A 152 -9.60 20.71 -11.62
C ASP A 152 -10.63 19.93 -12.47
N CYS A 153 -10.49 20.02 -13.80
CA CYS A 153 -11.32 19.26 -14.72
C CYS A 153 -10.82 17.81 -14.87
N THR A 154 -11.74 16.86 -14.93
CA THR A 154 -11.45 15.47 -15.34
C THR A 154 -11.14 15.44 -16.84
N SER A 155 -9.97 14.90 -17.22
CA SER A 155 -9.64 14.66 -18.63
C SER A 155 -10.07 13.25 -19.04
N TYR A 156 -10.71 13.14 -20.20
CA TYR A 156 -11.25 11.87 -20.69
C TYR A 156 -11.23 11.79 -22.22
N VAL A 157 -11.25 10.56 -22.74
CA VAL A 157 -11.49 10.27 -24.16
C VAL A 157 -12.95 9.90 -24.35
N GLN A 158 -13.62 10.58 -25.27
CA GLN A 158 -14.96 10.22 -25.74
C GLN A 158 -14.83 9.41 -27.02
N PHE A 159 -15.42 8.23 -27.07
CA PHE A 159 -15.55 7.46 -28.31
C PHE A 159 -16.89 7.77 -28.98
N GLN A 160 -16.88 7.88 -30.30
CA GLN A 160 -18.08 8.05 -31.12
C GLN A 160 -18.11 6.93 -32.18
N ILE A 161 -19.28 6.32 -32.36
CA ILE A 161 -19.49 5.21 -33.29
C ILE A 161 -20.41 5.70 -34.41
N LYS A 162 -19.92 5.67 -35.66
CA LYS A 162 -20.70 6.01 -36.86
C LYS A 162 -20.40 4.98 -37.95
N GLU A 163 -21.42 4.25 -38.41
CA GLU A 163 -21.32 3.39 -39.61
C GLU A 163 -20.09 2.46 -39.65
N ASN A 164 -19.75 1.83 -38.52
CA ASN A 164 -18.58 0.97 -38.29
C ASN A 164 -17.21 1.68 -38.16
N LEU A 165 -17.17 3.01 -38.27
CA LEU A 165 -16.01 3.82 -37.92
C LEU A 165 -16.09 4.26 -36.46
N ILE A 166 -14.94 4.18 -35.77
CA ILE A 166 -14.82 4.64 -34.38
C ILE A 166 -13.81 5.77 -34.31
N SER A 167 -14.32 6.96 -34.07
CA SER A 167 -13.51 8.13 -33.76
C SER A 167 -13.38 8.29 -32.24
N SER A 168 -12.39 9.08 -31.84
CA SER A 168 -12.14 9.38 -30.44
C SER A 168 -11.58 10.79 -30.32
N GLU A 169 -12.02 11.53 -29.33
CA GLU A 169 -11.53 12.88 -29.02
C GLU A 169 -11.22 12.99 -27.53
N THR A 170 -10.20 13.77 -27.19
CA THR A 170 -9.85 14.06 -25.80
C THR A 170 -10.55 15.34 -25.36
N LEU A 171 -11.30 15.26 -24.28
CA LEU A 171 -12.11 16.35 -23.73
C LEU A 171 -11.78 16.55 -22.25
N LYS A 172 -12.29 17.65 -21.70
CA LYS A 172 -12.26 17.97 -20.27
C LYS A 172 -13.68 18.22 -19.77
N SER A 173 -13.96 17.86 -18.52
CA SER A 173 -15.24 18.16 -17.87
C SER A 173 -15.01 18.54 -16.42
N SER A 174 -15.68 19.60 -15.96
CA SER A 174 -15.81 19.93 -14.55
C SER A 174 -16.80 19.03 -13.81
N SER A 175 -17.67 18.32 -14.54
CA SER A 175 -18.64 17.40 -13.94
C SER A 175 -18.04 16.02 -13.68
N ARG A 176 -18.46 15.38 -12.59
CA ARG A 176 -18.04 14.01 -12.26
C ARG A 176 -18.54 13.03 -13.33
N ILE A 177 -17.62 12.30 -13.94
CA ILE A 177 -17.94 11.28 -14.95
C ILE A 177 -18.15 9.94 -14.24
N ASN A 178 -19.37 9.42 -14.29
CA ASN A 178 -19.72 8.12 -13.71
C ASN A 178 -19.76 7.02 -14.78
N LYS A 179 -19.51 5.77 -14.38
CA LYS A 179 -19.60 4.56 -15.24
C LYS A 179 -18.65 4.57 -16.45
N ALA A 180 -17.54 5.27 -16.37
CA ALA A 180 -16.50 5.26 -17.40
C ALA A 180 -15.51 4.10 -17.18
N VAL A 181 -14.72 3.80 -18.20
CA VAL A 181 -13.48 3.03 -18.03
C VAL A 181 -12.40 3.97 -17.50
N ILE A 182 -11.60 3.55 -16.53
CA ILE A 182 -10.49 4.35 -15.99
C ILE A 182 -9.18 3.83 -16.56
N LEU A 183 -8.36 4.71 -17.13
CA LEU A 183 -7.02 4.35 -17.59
C LEU A 183 -6.07 4.16 -16.39
N ASP A 184 -5.37 3.04 -16.39
CA ASP A 184 -4.23 2.76 -15.51
C ASP A 184 -3.00 2.53 -16.38
N VAL A 185 -2.06 3.48 -16.37
CA VAL A 185 -0.82 3.38 -17.17
C VAL A 185 0.23 2.65 -16.34
N LEU A 186 0.74 1.54 -16.87
CA LEU A 186 1.86 0.83 -16.28
C LEU A 186 3.13 1.15 -17.08
N ASP A 187 3.83 2.20 -16.67
CA ASP A 187 5.00 2.75 -17.36
C ASP A 187 6.31 1.99 -17.06
N SER A 188 6.40 1.35 -15.89
CA SER A 188 7.63 0.74 -15.40
C SER A 188 7.35 -0.58 -14.68
N HIS A 189 7.49 -1.69 -15.41
CA HIS A 189 7.39 -3.04 -14.85
C HIS A 189 8.25 -4.01 -15.68
N GLU A 190 8.86 -5.00 -15.04
CA GLU A 190 9.71 -5.98 -15.75
C GLU A 190 8.94 -6.78 -16.82
N LEU A 191 7.64 -7.00 -16.57
CA LEU A 191 6.71 -7.64 -17.52
C LEU A 191 6.15 -6.69 -18.59
N SER A 192 6.50 -5.40 -18.60
CA SER A 192 6.00 -4.44 -19.60
C SER A 192 6.16 -4.90 -21.07
N PRO A 193 7.24 -5.59 -21.49
CA PRO A 193 7.37 -6.10 -22.86
C PRO A 193 6.27 -7.09 -23.28
N TYR A 194 5.67 -7.80 -22.32
CA TYR A 194 4.63 -8.81 -22.55
C TYR A 194 3.21 -8.27 -22.27
N LEU A 195 3.12 -7.02 -21.80
CA LEU A 195 1.91 -6.46 -21.23
C LEU A 195 0.97 -5.92 -22.33
N LYS A 196 0.00 -6.74 -22.76
CA LYS A 196 -1.01 -6.36 -23.78
C LYS A 196 -2.23 -5.64 -23.19
N PRO A 197 -2.68 -4.47 -23.69
CA PRO A 197 -3.81 -3.75 -23.11
C PRO A 197 -5.01 -4.65 -22.77
N ARG A 198 -5.63 -4.43 -21.60
CA ARG A 198 -6.78 -5.23 -21.13
C ARG A 198 -7.76 -4.41 -20.31
N ILE A 199 -9.02 -4.83 -20.31
CA ILE A 199 -10.06 -4.30 -19.41
C ILE A 199 -10.25 -5.26 -18.25
N PHE A 200 -10.34 -4.79 -17.01
CA PHE A 200 -10.60 -5.65 -15.85
C PHE A 200 -11.41 -4.90 -14.77
N LEU A 201 -11.78 -5.61 -13.70
CA LEU A 201 -12.36 -4.99 -12.50
C LEU A 201 -11.29 -4.83 -11.41
N ASP A 202 -11.15 -3.62 -10.85
CA ASP A 202 -10.35 -3.42 -9.65
C ASP A 202 -11.05 -3.98 -8.39
N ASN A 203 -10.38 -3.84 -7.24
CA ASN A 203 -10.90 -4.33 -5.96
C ASN A 203 -12.14 -3.55 -5.48
N GLU A 204 -12.40 -2.36 -6.02
CA GLU A 204 -13.62 -1.56 -5.80
C GLU A 204 -14.69 -1.82 -6.88
N LYS A 205 -14.43 -2.81 -7.75
CA LYS A 205 -15.24 -3.20 -8.90
C LYS A 205 -15.31 -2.12 -9.99
N ASN A 206 -14.49 -1.09 -10.00
CA ASN A 206 -14.43 -0.13 -11.09
C ASN A 206 -13.89 -0.78 -12.37
N LEU A 207 -14.32 -0.28 -13.53
CA LEU A 207 -13.88 -0.78 -14.81
C LEU A 207 -12.57 -0.10 -15.19
N ILE A 208 -11.47 -0.84 -15.21
CA ILE A 208 -10.13 -0.32 -15.49
C ILE A 208 -9.66 -0.80 -16.86
N ILE A 209 -8.92 0.03 -17.60
CA ILE A 209 -8.09 -0.40 -18.72
C ILE A 209 -6.62 -0.19 -18.37
N ARG A 210 -5.84 -1.28 -18.35
CA ARG A 210 -4.40 -1.20 -18.15
C ARG A 210 -3.66 -1.29 -19.48
N ALA A 211 -2.81 -0.31 -19.75
CA ALA A 211 -1.98 -0.23 -20.95
C ALA A 211 -0.64 0.47 -20.66
N ILE A 212 0.33 0.35 -21.57
CA ILE A 212 1.62 1.05 -21.45
C ILE A 212 1.54 2.53 -21.87
N SER A 213 0.48 2.91 -22.59
CA SER A 213 0.26 4.28 -23.04
C SER A 213 -1.22 4.57 -23.28
N VAL A 214 -1.57 5.87 -23.28
CA VAL A 214 -2.91 6.35 -23.67
C VAL A 214 -3.25 5.88 -25.09
N VAL A 215 -2.29 5.92 -26.01
CA VAL A 215 -2.48 5.55 -27.42
C VAL A 215 -2.85 4.08 -27.56
N ASP A 216 -2.17 3.20 -26.82
CA ASP A 216 -2.45 1.76 -26.85
C ASP A 216 -3.81 1.43 -26.23
N ALA A 217 -4.18 2.11 -25.14
CA ALA A 217 -5.51 1.98 -24.55
C ALA A 217 -6.61 2.38 -25.53
N VAL A 218 -6.47 3.53 -26.20
CA VAL A 218 -7.42 4.00 -27.23
C VAL A 218 -7.50 3.02 -28.40
N ARG A 219 -6.35 2.52 -28.90
CA ARG A 219 -6.31 1.55 -30.00
C ARG A 219 -7.03 0.26 -29.62
N PHE A 220 -6.77 -0.26 -28.43
CA PHE A 220 -7.42 -1.45 -27.89
C PHE A 220 -8.94 -1.27 -27.81
N LEU A 221 -9.41 -0.17 -27.21
CA LEU A 221 -10.85 0.08 -27.07
C LEU A 221 -11.54 0.24 -28.43
N LYS A 222 -10.91 0.90 -29.42
CA LYS A 222 -11.45 0.97 -30.78
C LYS A 222 -11.61 -0.42 -31.40
N LYS A 223 -10.56 -1.25 -31.37
CA LYS A 223 -10.64 -2.63 -31.86
C LYS A 223 -11.74 -3.43 -31.14
N PHE A 224 -11.82 -3.31 -29.81
CA PHE A 224 -12.80 -4.02 -29.00
C PHE A 224 -14.24 -3.58 -29.35
N LEU A 225 -14.47 -2.29 -29.52
CA LEU A 225 -15.78 -1.76 -29.90
C LEU A 225 -16.18 -2.19 -31.32
N ILE A 226 -15.24 -2.24 -32.27
CA ILE A 226 -15.48 -2.79 -33.62
C ILE A 226 -15.83 -4.28 -33.52
N PHE A 227 -15.03 -5.06 -32.81
CA PHE A 227 -15.23 -6.50 -32.62
C PHE A 227 -16.60 -6.81 -32.00
N THR A 228 -17.02 -5.99 -31.03
CA THR A 228 -18.30 -6.14 -30.32
C THR A 228 -19.43 -5.28 -30.90
N SER A 229 -19.30 -4.80 -32.14
CA SER A 229 -20.37 -4.08 -32.85
C SER A 229 -21.57 -4.98 -33.15
N ARG A 230 -21.33 -6.29 -33.20
CA ARG A 230 -22.34 -7.35 -33.31
C ARG A 230 -22.33 -8.22 -32.05
N PRO A 231 -23.40 -8.98 -31.78
CA PRO A 231 -23.37 -10.01 -30.75
C PRO A 231 -22.20 -10.98 -31.00
N VAL A 232 -21.33 -11.12 -30.01
CA VAL A 232 -20.17 -12.02 -30.06
C VAL A 232 -20.10 -12.83 -28.77
N ASN A 233 -19.71 -14.10 -28.90
CA ASN A 233 -19.33 -14.93 -27.76
C ASN A 233 -17.82 -14.83 -27.59
N ILE A 234 -17.40 -14.36 -26.42
CA ILE A 234 -15.99 -14.26 -26.04
C ILE A 234 -15.68 -15.46 -25.17
N ASN A 235 -14.74 -16.30 -25.60
CA ASN A 235 -14.32 -17.50 -24.88
C ASN A 235 -12.99 -17.24 -24.16
N SER A 236 -12.75 -17.99 -23.09
CA SER A 236 -11.43 -18.06 -22.45
C SER A 236 -10.40 -18.66 -23.41
N TYR A 237 -9.18 -18.15 -23.36
CA TYR A 237 -8.01 -18.61 -24.11
C TYR A 237 -7.46 -19.93 -23.55
N SER A 238 -7.34 -20.02 -22.22
CA SER A 238 -6.77 -21.20 -21.55
C SER A 238 -7.61 -21.60 -20.33
N LYS A 239 -7.81 -22.91 -20.15
CA LYS A 239 -8.47 -23.45 -18.94
C LYS A 239 -7.58 -23.39 -17.69
N ILE A 240 -6.27 -23.20 -17.84
CA ILE A 240 -5.29 -23.23 -16.75
C ILE A 240 -4.36 -22.03 -16.92
N VAL A 241 -4.28 -21.20 -15.88
CA VAL A 241 -3.24 -20.19 -15.75
C VAL A 241 -1.99 -20.91 -15.30
N ASN A 242 -0.91 -20.71 -16.04
CA ASN A 242 0.40 -21.31 -15.79
C ASN A 242 0.83 -21.15 -14.31
N ASP A 243 1.54 -22.17 -13.84
CA ASP A 243 1.52 -22.75 -12.50
C ASP A 243 2.85 -22.56 -11.74
N ASN A 244 3.77 -21.73 -12.25
CA ASN A 244 5.08 -21.53 -11.65
C ASN A 244 5.02 -20.89 -10.23
N GLY A 245 3.83 -20.47 -9.78
CA GLY A 245 3.57 -19.95 -8.45
C GLY A 245 4.11 -18.54 -8.22
N ILE A 246 4.62 -17.87 -9.25
CA ILE A 246 5.21 -16.54 -9.14
C ILE A 246 4.13 -15.47 -9.31
N VAL A 247 4.06 -14.55 -8.35
CA VAL A 247 3.24 -13.33 -8.42
C VAL A 247 4.15 -12.12 -8.47
N TYR A 248 3.95 -11.30 -9.50
CA TYR A 248 4.63 -10.04 -9.66
C TYR A 248 3.83 -8.93 -8.98
N VAL A 249 4.49 -8.20 -8.09
CA VAL A 249 3.86 -7.21 -7.22
C VAL A 249 4.48 -5.85 -7.48
N GLY A 250 3.64 -4.87 -7.83
CA GLY A 250 4.05 -3.47 -7.95
C GLY A 250 3.41 -2.58 -6.89
N PHE A 251 4.22 -1.75 -6.25
CA PHE A 251 3.80 -0.77 -5.25
C PHE A 251 4.09 0.65 -5.76
N ASN A 252 3.20 1.57 -5.43
CA ASN A 252 3.39 3.00 -5.62
C ASN A 252 3.09 3.69 -4.30
N PHE A 253 4.15 4.11 -3.64
CA PHE A 253 4.10 4.79 -2.37
C PHE A 253 5.20 5.83 -2.30
N ASP A 254 4.97 6.83 -1.47
CA ASP A 254 5.94 7.87 -1.20
C ASP A 254 6.92 7.36 -0.13
N LEU A 255 8.14 7.01 -0.56
CA LEU A 255 9.18 6.46 0.32
C LEU A 255 9.48 7.41 1.49
N LEU A 256 9.58 8.72 1.24
CA LEU A 256 9.84 9.71 2.28
C LEU A 256 8.70 9.73 3.31
N LYS A 257 7.43 9.65 2.87
CA LYS A 257 6.30 9.55 3.82
C LYS A 257 6.32 8.24 4.60
N ALA A 258 6.76 7.13 4.00
CA ALA A 258 6.91 5.86 4.70
C ALA A 258 8.02 5.93 5.77
N GLU A 259 9.17 6.54 5.46
CA GLU A 259 10.25 6.81 6.42
C GLU A 259 9.79 7.71 7.56
N ARG A 260 9.05 8.77 7.25
CA ARG A 260 8.44 9.65 8.27
C ARG A 260 7.47 8.91 9.19
N ALA A 261 6.70 7.97 8.65
CA ALA A 261 5.84 7.11 9.46
C ALA A 261 6.65 6.21 10.39
N MET A 262 7.74 5.59 9.90
CA MET A 262 8.64 4.77 10.73
C MET A 262 9.32 5.60 11.83
N ALA A 263 9.81 6.79 11.50
CA ALA A 263 10.38 7.73 12.46
C ALA A 263 9.36 8.15 13.54
N LYS A 264 8.11 8.41 13.13
CA LYS A 264 7.00 8.68 14.06
C LYS A 264 6.75 7.52 15.01
N ILE A 265 6.71 6.28 14.51
CA ILE A 265 6.50 5.08 15.34
C ILE A 265 7.61 4.98 16.39
N ILE A 266 8.86 5.15 15.97
CA ILE A 266 10.02 5.14 16.87
C ILE A 266 9.90 6.23 17.94
N LEU A 267 9.61 7.49 17.56
CA LEU A 267 9.47 8.59 18.52
C LEU A 267 8.35 8.33 19.53
N ASN A 268 7.19 7.84 19.09
CA ASN A 268 6.09 7.52 19.98
C ASN A 268 6.50 6.44 21.00
N CYS A 269 7.16 5.37 20.54
CA CYS A 269 7.63 4.31 21.42
C CYS A 269 8.71 4.83 22.40
N LEU A 270 9.66 5.64 21.93
CA LEU A 270 10.68 6.27 22.77
C LEU A 270 10.04 7.10 23.89
N LEU A 271 9.12 8.00 23.54
CA LEU A 271 8.46 8.88 24.51
C LEU A 271 7.58 8.12 25.51
N HIS A 272 6.99 7.00 25.10
CA HIS A 272 6.16 6.19 25.98
C HIS A 272 7.00 5.35 26.97
N TYR A 273 7.99 4.61 26.46
CA TYR A 273 8.78 3.68 27.29
C TYR A 273 9.93 4.37 28.03
N PHE A 274 10.34 5.57 27.60
CA PHE A 274 11.35 6.40 28.23
C PHE A 274 10.80 7.81 28.42
N PRO A 275 9.84 8.04 29.34
CA PRO A 275 9.14 9.32 29.47
C PRO A 275 10.06 10.51 29.78
N ASN A 276 11.19 10.27 30.45
CA ASN A 276 12.21 11.29 30.71
C ASN A 276 12.87 11.82 29.44
N SER A 277 12.76 11.08 28.33
CA SER A 277 13.32 11.49 27.05
C SER A 277 12.69 12.78 26.53
N ILE A 278 11.45 13.12 26.95
CA ILE A 278 10.76 14.36 26.54
C ILE A 278 11.55 15.65 26.79
N ASN A 279 12.54 15.61 27.69
CA ASN A 279 13.40 16.75 28.03
C ASN A 279 14.53 16.99 27.02
N PHE A 280 14.78 16.08 26.08
CA PHE A 280 15.77 16.26 25.02
C PHE A 280 15.24 17.10 23.86
N ASN A 281 16.16 17.64 23.06
CA ASN A 281 15.81 18.40 21.86
C ASN A 281 15.50 17.47 20.68
N PHE A 282 14.21 17.33 20.37
CA PHE A 282 13.74 16.54 19.23
C PHE A 282 13.28 17.38 18.04
N ASP A 283 13.63 18.67 17.96
CA ASP A 283 13.03 19.57 16.97
C ASP A 283 13.34 19.15 15.52
N LYS A 284 14.55 18.63 15.27
CA LYS A 284 14.90 18.00 13.98
C LYS A 284 13.95 16.83 13.63
N PHE A 285 13.75 15.90 14.56
CA PHE A 285 12.90 14.72 14.35
C PHE A 285 11.41 15.06 14.25
N LYS A 286 10.93 16.00 15.06
CA LYS A 286 9.56 16.53 14.97
C LYS A 286 9.32 17.18 13.61
N SER A 287 10.27 18.00 13.15
CA SER A 287 10.23 18.63 11.84
C SER A 287 10.15 17.53 10.77
N PHE A 288 11.10 16.59 10.73
CA PHE A 288 11.12 15.51 9.75
C PHE A 288 9.80 14.74 9.68
N VAL A 289 9.25 14.31 10.81
CA VAL A 289 7.94 13.64 10.84
C VAL A 289 6.83 14.51 10.23
N LYS A 290 6.82 15.83 10.50
CA LYS A 290 5.75 16.74 10.07
C LYS A 290 5.86 17.19 8.61
N ASN A 291 7.04 17.50 8.11
CA ASN A 291 7.24 18.11 6.80
C ASN A 291 8.21 17.33 5.89
N GLY A 292 9.07 16.47 6.44
CA GLY A 292 10.10 15.76 5.69
C GLY A 292 11.28 16.63 5.24
N GLU A 293 11.37 17.88 5.72
CA GLU A 293 12.33 18.87 5.22
C GLU A 293 13.71 18.77 5.91
N THR A 294 13.76 18.17 7.10
CA THR A 294 14.98 18.06 7.89
C THR A 294 15.67 16.74 7.62
N HIS A 295 16.95 16.78 7.27
CA HIS A 295 17.75 15.57 7.11
C HIS A 295 17.92 14.90 8.48
N VAL A 296 17.33 13.72 8.62
CA VAL A 296 17.61 12.79 9.72
C VAL A 296 18.56 11.73 9.16
N ILE A 297 19.61 11.39 9.91
CA ILE A 297 20.52 10.30 9.56
C ILE A 297 19.76 8.98 9.78
N GLY A 298 19.05 8.54 8.75
CA GLY A 298 18.30 7.28 8.75
C GLY A 298 18.64 6.43 7.53
N GLU A 299 18.54 5.12 7.68
CA GLU A 299 18.88 4.16 6.64
C GLU A 299 17.90 2.98 6.65
N ILE A 300 17.64 2.43 5.46
CA ILE A 300 16.99 1.14 5.31
C ILE A 300 18.04 0.08 5.57
N GLU A 301 17.80 -0.75 6.56
CA GLU A 301 18.72 -1.82 6.95
C GLU A 301 18.27 -3.18 6.40
N ARG A 302 19.18 -4.14 6.42
CA ARG A 302 18.83 -5.55 6.22
C ARG A 302 18.29 -6.15 7.53
N LYS A 303 17.61 -7.28 7.40
CA LYS A 303 17.26 -8.14 8.54
C LYS A 303 18.51 -8.49 9.34
N ASP A 304 18.40 -8.44 10.66
CA ASP A 304 19.40 -8.93 11.59
C ASP A 304 18.82 -10.19 12.25
N ASP A 305 19.39 -11.35 11.95
CA ASP A 305 18.83 -12.64 12.37
C ASP A 305 18.82 -12.82 13.89
N LEU A 306 19.63 -12.08 14.65
CA LEU A 306 19.61 -12.11 16.11
C LEU A 306 18.50 -11.21 16.64
N ILE A 307 18.50 -9.93 16.24
CA ILE A 307 17.54 -8.94 16.74
C ILE A 307 16.11 -9.30 16.31
N ASP A 308 15.95 -9.84 15.10
CA ASP A 308 14.68 -10.13 14.42
C ASP A 308 14.29 -11.63 14.46
N SER A 309 14.92 -12.41 15.34
CA SER A 309 14.74 -13.87 15.47
C SER A 309 13.34 -14.32 15.88
N LEU A 310 12.63 -13.53 16.68
CA LEU A 310 11.34 -13.93 17.25
C LEU A 310 10.25 -13.85 16.20
N GLU A 311 9.62 -14.97 15.84
CA GLU A 311 8.46 -15.04 14.94
C GLU A 311 7.27 -14.20 15.42
N ASP A 312 6.42 -13.77 14.49
CA ASP A 312 5.22 -12.97 14.77
C ASP A 312 5.44 -11.65 15.56
N THR A 313 6.60 -10.98 15.39
CA THR A 313 6.94 -9.75 16.11
C THR A 313 7.37 -8.59 15.21
N HIS A 314 7.11 -7.37 15.70
CA HIS A 314 7.92 -6.19 15.38
C HIS A 314 8.92 -5.94 16.51
N ASN A 315 10.07 -5.34 16.20
CA ASN A 315 11.10 -5.03 17.16
C ASN A 315 11.52 -3.57 17.05
N ILE A 316 11.67 -2.89 18.19
CA ILE A 316 12.35 -1.59 18.27
C ILE A 316 13.55 -1.75 19.20
N PHE A 317 14.74 -1.57 18.65
CA PHE A 317 15.99 -1.71 19.38
C PHE A 317 16.59 -0.33 19.65
N PHE A 318 16.72 0.02 20.93
CA PHE A 318 17.29 1.26 21.42
C PHE A 318 18.71 0.98 21.91
N HIS A 319 19.72 1.59 21.30
CA HIS A 319 21.13 1.38 21.65
C HIS A 319 21.85 2.72 21.86
N GLN A 320 22.42 2.89 23.06
CA GLN A 320 23.16 4.09 23.42
C GLN A 320 24.64 3.96 23.03
N TYR A 321 25.15 4.90 22.24
CA TYR A 321 26.57 4.98 21.86
C TYR A 321 27.09 6.40 22.09
N GLY A 322 27.84 6.59 23.18
CA GLY A 322 28.20 7.91 23.68
C GLY A 322 26.95 8.73 23.98
N ASP A 323 26.92 9.98 23.51
CA ASP A 323 25.79 10.89 23.67
C ASP A 323 24.65 10.66 22.65
N ASN A 324 24.79 9.66 21.78
CA ASN A 324 23.85 9.39 20.70
C ASN A 324 23.03 8.12 20.97
N LEU A 325 21.77 8.15 20.56
CA LEU A 325 20.87 7.01 20.59
C LEU A 325 20.64 6.51 19.15
N LYS A 326 21.10 5.29 18.82
CA LYS A 326 20.68 4.60 17.60
C LYS A 326 19.39 3.85 17.90
N VAL A 327 18.36 4.07 17.09
CA VAL A 327 17.10 3.32 17.19
C VAL A 327 16.83 2.60 15.88
N ARG A 328 16.58 1.29 15.96
CA ARG A 328 16.24 0.43 14.83
C ARG A 328 14.82 -0.10 14.98
N LEU A 329 13.96 0.17 14.01
CA LEU A 329 12.65 -0.45 13.84
C LEU A 329 12.76 -1.60 12.85
N SER A 330 12.24 -2.75 13.23
CA SER A 330 12.06 -3.91 12.40
C SER A 330 10.60 -4.31 12.43
N LEU A 331 9.98 -4.37 11.25
CA LEU A 331 8.60 -4.77 11.09
C LEU A 331 8.54 -6.19 10.50
N PHE A 332 7.63 -7.03 11.02
CA PHE A 332 7.37 -8.36 10.50
C PHE A 332 8.64 -9.21 10.46
N ASN A 333 9.29 -9.37 11.62
CA ASN A 333 10.45 -10.28 11.75
C ASN A 333 11.61 -9.89 10.83
N GLY A 334 11.84 -8.59 10.64
CA GLY A 334 12.87 -8.05 9.77
C GLY A 334 12.47 -7.89 8.31
N GLY A 335 11.20 -8.10 7.94
CA GLY A 335 10.71 -7.90 6.58
C GLY A 335 10.84 -6.46 6.08
N VAL A 336 10.78 -5.47 7.00
CA VAL A 336 11.11 -4.06 6.72
C VAL A 336 11.93 -3.53 7.90
N CYS A 337 13.15 -3.08 7.65
CA CYS A 337 14.04 -2.54 8.69
C CYS A 337 14.43 -1.09 8.37
N TYR A 338 14.35 -0.24 9.37
CA TYR A 338 14.73 1.16 9.29
C TYR A 338 15.41 1.56 10.59
N SER A 339 16.55 2.22 10.50
CA SER A 339 17.21 2.80 11.67
C SER A 339 17.46 4.28 11.48
N PHE A 340 17.61 4.97 12.59
CA PHE A 340 18.15 6.32 12.58
C PHE A 340 18.87 6.65 13.88
N ILE A 341 19.71 7.68 13.83
CA ILE A 341 20.52 8.15 14.96
C ILE A 341 19.93 9.46 15.50
N MET A 342 19.73 9.50 16.81
CA MET A 342 19.38 10.70 17.55
C MET A 342 20.60 11.26 18.27
N GLU A 343 21.05 12.42 17.81
CA GLU A 343 22.16 13.17 18.42
C GLU A 343 21.74 13.75 19.77
N ASP A 344 22.65 13.73 20.75
CA ASP A 344 22.47 14.33 22.10
C ASP A 344 21.23 13.82 22.86
N VAL A 345 20.85 12.56 22.62
CA VAL A 345 19.77 11.88 23.33
C VAL A 345 20.37 10.73 24.13
N ASN A 346 20.32 10.87 25.47
CA ASN A 346 20.89 9.90 26.38
C ASN A 346 19.83 9.33 27.33
N ILE A 347 19.36 8.10 27.04
CA ILE A 347 18.27 7.45 27.79
C ILE A 347 18.69 6.17 28.52
N LEU A 348 19.92 5.69 28.28
CA LEU A 348 20.50 4.45 28.82
C LEU A 348 21.97 4.69 29.15
N ASP A 349 22.61 3.77 29.87
CA ASP A 349 24.06 3.84 30.06
C ASP A 349 24.79 3.63 28.72
N ASN A 350 26.01 4.17 28.60
CA ASN A 350 26.81 4.02 27.38
C ASN A 350 27.04 2.53 27.05
N MET A 351 26.84 2.14 25.78
CA MET A 351 26.88 0.76 25.28
C MET A 351 25.79 -0.17 25.85
N ASP A 352 24.79 0.38 26.54
CA ASP A 352 23.60 -0.35 26.95
C ASP A 352 22.50 -0.28 25.90
N TYR A 353 21.57 -1.25 25.95
CA TYR A 353 20.48 -1.34 25.00
C TYR A 353 19.22 -1.94 25.61
N LYS A 354 18.08 -1.59 25.00
CA LYS A 354 16.78 -2.20 25.28
C LYS A 354 16.08 -2.58 23.99
N ARG A 355 15.33 -3.68 24.03
CA ARG A 355 14.47 -4.13 22.93
C ARG A 355 13.01 -4.04 23.34
N LEU A 356 12.21 -3.31 22.57
CA LEU A 356 10.76 -3.40 22.62
C LEU A 356 10.28 -4.41 21.58
N ILE A 357 9.62 -5.47 22.05
CA ILE A 357 8.96 -6.47 21.22
C ILE A 357 7.48 -6.13 21.14
N ILE A 358 6.91 -6.17 19.94
CA ILE A 358 5.48 -6.08 19.69
C ILE A 358 5.04 -7.40 19.08
N ASP A 359 4.41 -8.27 19.86
CA ASP A 359 3.78 -9.51 19.38
C ASP A 359 2.47 -9.13 18.70
N PHE A 360 2.48 -9.10 17.36
CA PHE A 360 1.35 -8.59 16.59
C PHE A 360 0.20 -9.58 16.46
N LYS A 361 0.40 -10.85 16.86
CA LYS A 361 -0.67 -11.87 16.94
C LYS A 361 -1.41 -11.76 18.26
N LYS A 362 -0.68 -11.62 19.37
CA LYS A 362 -1.25 -11.47 20.72
C LYS A 362 -1.64 -10.03 21.03
N LYS A 363 -1.17 -9.06 20.24
CA LYS A 363 -1.29 -7.62 20.49
C LYS A 363 -0.71 -7.22 21.84
N GLU A 364 0.49 -7.72 22.13
CA GLU A 364 1.20 -7.48 23.38
C GLU A 364 2.52 -6.78 23.13
N ASN A 365 2.80 -5.73 23.90
CA ASN A 365 4.07 -5.04 23.86
C ASN A 365 4.91 -5.40 25.10
N LYS A 366 6.18 -5.78 24.91
CA LYS A 366 7.10 -6.13 26.00
C LYS A 366 8.46 -5.47 25.80
N ILE A 367 8.88 -4.68 26.78
CA ILE A 367 10.25 -4.16 26.83
C ILE A 367 11.18 -5.15 27.53
N GLN A 368 12.36 -5.33 26.97
CA GLN A 368 13.45 -6.16 27.49
C GLN A 368 14.67 -5.29 27.72
N ASP A 369 15.32 -5.47 28.87
CA ASP A 369 16.68 -5.01 29.08
C ASP A 369 17.70 -5.95 28.40
N LYS A 370 18.97 -5.57 28.49
CA LYS A 370 20.11 -6.33 27.96
C LYS A 370 20.12 -7.79 28.41
N ASN A 371 19.88 -8.08 29.69
CA ASN A 371 19.89 -9.45 30.21
C ASN A 371 18.72 -10.27 29.68
N ALA A 372 17.51 -9.69 29.69
CA ALA A 372 16.32 -10.34 29.16
C ALA A 372 16.40 -10.60 27.65
N PHE A 373 17.06 -9.71 26.90
CA PHE A 373 17.38 -9.91 25.49
C PHE A 373 18.34 -11.09 25.29
N LEU A 374 19.49 -11.10 25.98
CA LEU A 374 20.49 -12.16 25.86
C LEU A 374 19.94 -13.53 26.26
N MET A 375 19.09 -13.57 27.29
CA MET A 375 18.42 -14.80 27.73
C MET A 375 17.34 -15.29 26.75
N SER A 376 16.89 -14.46 25.80
CA SER A 376 15.87 -14.88 24.83
C SER A 376 16.40 -15.84 23.76
N PHE A 377 17.73 -15.98 23.63
CA PHE A 377 18.40 -16.90 22.71
C PHE A 377 18.68 -18.29 23.30
N ASN A 378 18.56 -18.45 24.62
CA ASN A 378 18.87 -19.70 25.32
C ASN A 378 17.66 -20.65 25.44
N LYS A 379 16.61 -20.41 24.67
CA LYS A 379 15.38 -21.20 24.60
C LYS A 379 15.21 -21.73 23.19
#